data_AF-A0A368G162-F1
#
_entry.id   AF-A0A368G162-F1
#
_cell.length_a   1.000
_cell.length_b   1.000
_cell.length_c   1.000
_cell.angle_alpha   90.00
_cell.angle_beta   90.00
_cell.angle_gamma   90.00
#
_symmetry.space_group_name_H-M   'P 1'
#
loop_
_entity.id
_entity.type
_entity.pdbx_description
1 polymer ?
#
loop_
_entity_poly.entity_id
_entity_poly.type
_entity_poly.pdbx_seq_one_letter_code
_entity_poly.pdbx_strand_id
1 'polypeptide(L)'
;MPSSVPKKCHEVIKSLLPFWRTRPDFGSHLMSQFLDDVGGYVEEYEKHGNLRNCVNKARSVLEILIVLLEVYVKDRNSVQQFYWDILQQTLTSCSSSMSQLGSEPSFRVGMFLSEYCIIFSTAVPLAESQHLNIISLCATTVSEIMRKYTANESAIVNCLKFFATVFTVSTLPAEFTVPLAERLGILEENSFFPFTLSGSSRTSILPYSHGLSHSAYTKAEA
;
A
#
# COMPACT_ATOMS: atom_id res chain seq x y z
N MET A 1 -22.03 11.85 -3.89
CA MET A 1 -22.94 10.74 -3.53
C MET A 1 -22.93 10.56 -2.02
N PRO A 2 -24.03 10.14 -1.39
CA PRO A 2 -23.99 9.75 0.02
C PRO A 2 -22.97 8.62 0.20
N SER A 3 -22.15 8.68 1.23
CA SER A 3 -21.11 7.67 1.54
C SER A 3 -21.67 6.25 1.77
N SER A 4 -22.99 6.10 1.82
CA SER A 4 -23.71 4.84 1.97
C SER A 4 -23.86 4.04 0.67
N VAL A 5 -23.78 4.67 -0.51
CA VAL A 5 -24.00 3.95 -1.78
C VAL A 5 -22.84 3.00 -2.12
N PRO A 6 -21.56 3.42 -2.13
CA PRO A 6 -20.45 2.51 -2.40
C PRO A 6 -20.37 1.35 -1.40
N LYS A 7 -20.60 1.64 -0.11
CA LYS A 7 -20.64 0.63 0.95
C LYS A 7 -21.72 -0.43 0.68
N LYS A 8 -22.94 -0.01 0.33
CA LYS A 8 -24.02 -0.93 -0.04
C LYS A 8 -23.67 -1.74 -1.28
N CYS A 9 -23.05 -1.14 -2.29
CA CYS A 9 -22.58 -1.89 -3.46
C CYS A 9 -21.56 -2.98 -3.07
N HIS A 10 -20.60 -2.66 -2.21
CA HIS A 10 -19.61 -3.63 -1.73
C HIS A 10 -20.27 -4.76 -0.92
N GLU A 11 -21.26 -4.44 -0.09
CA GLU A 11 -22.05 -5.43 0.65
C GLU A 11 -22.85 -6.35 -0.28
N VAL A 12 -23.45 -5.80 -1.34
CA VAL A 12 -24.17 -6.60 -2.36
C VAL A 12 -23.21 -7.52 -3.11
N ILE A 13 -22.04 -7.05 -3.53
CA ILE A 13 -21.03 -7.90 -4.18
C ILE A 13 -20.65 -9.06 -3.26
N LYS A 14 -20.40 -8.77 -1.97
CA LYS A 14 -20.05 -9.78 -0.98
C LYS A 14 -21.19 -10.77 -0.68
N SER A 15 -22.45 -10.32 -0.70
CA SER A 15 -23.62 -11.19 -0.45
C SER A 15 -23.89 -12.18 -1.58
N LEU A 16 -23.39 -11.90 -2.78
CA LEU A 16 -23.47 -12.79 -3.95
C LEU A 16 -22.43 -13.93 -3.92
N LEU A 17 -21.83 -14.26 -2.77
CA LEU A 17 -20.85 -15.35 -2.63
C LEU A 17 -21.27 -16.67 -3.31
N PRO A 18 -22.53 -17.16 -3.21
CA PRO A 18 -22.94 -18.38 -3.90
C PRO A 18 -22.82 -18.28 -5.43
N PHE A 19 -23.09 -17.11 -6.01
CA PHE A 19 -22.94 -16.87 -7.44
C PHE A 19 -21.47 -16.94 -7.85
N TRP A 20 -20.59 -16.21 -7.16
CA TRP A 20 -19.15 -16.14 -7.48
C TRP A 20 -18.47 -17.50 -7.46
N ARG A 21 -18.86 -18.37 -6.51
CA ARG A 21 -18.38 -19.77 -6.41
C ARG A 21 -18.73 -20.61 -7.63
N THR A 22 -19.90 -20.40 -8.21
CA THR A 22 -20.36 -21.17 -9.37
C THR A 22 -19.87 -20.62 -10.71
N ARG A 23 -19.23 -19.44 -10.70
CA ARG A 23 -18.83 -18.71 -11.91
C ARG A 23 -17.40 -18.11 -11.79
N PRO A 24 -16.37 -18.93 -11.52
CA PRO A 24 -14.99 -18.45 -11.41
C PRO A 24 -14.49 -17.80 -12.71
N ASP A 25 -14.83 -18.36 -13.86
CA ASP A 25 -14.41 -17.81 -15.16
C ASP A 25 -14.98 -16.41 -15.39
N PHE A 26 -16.26 -16.19 -15.06
CA PHE A 26 -16.87 -14.88 -15.16
C PHE A 26 -16.16 -13.86 -14.26
N GLY A 27 -15.83 -14.26 -13.02
CA GLY A 27 -15.05 -13.43 -12.11
C GLY A 27 -13.68 -13.07 -12.67
N SER A 28 -12.96 -14.04 -13.23
CA SER A 28 -11.66 -13.83 -13.87
C SER A 28 -11.76 -12.82 -15.02
N HIS A 29 -12.67 -13.03 -15.97
CA HIS A 29 -12.87 -12.11 -17.11
C HIS A 29 -13.26 -10.70 -16.65
N LEU A 30 -14.14 -10.58 -15.65
CA LEU A 30 -14.58 -9.30 -15.11
C LEU A 30 -13.42 -8.54 -14.46
N MET A 31 -12.57 -9.23 -13.69
CA MET A 31 -11.41 -8.61 -13.05
C MET A 31 -10.34 -8.19 -14.05
N SER A 32 -10.10 -8.98 -15.10
CA SER A 32 -9.23 -8.56 -16.21
C SER A 32 -9.79 -7.32 -16.92
N GLN A 33 -11.09 -7.28 -17.23
CA GLN A 33 -11.72 -6.11 -17.83
C GLN A 33 -11.58 -4.86 -16.95
N PHE A 34 -11.67 -5.00 -15.63
CA PHE A 34 -11.43 -3.88 -14.71
C PHE A 34 -10.01 -3.32 -14.80
N LEU A 35 -9.00 -4.18 -14.98
CA LEU A 35 -7.62 -3.74 -15.17
C LEU A 35 -7.44 -3.05 -16.54
N ASP A 36 -8.08 -3.55 -17.58
CA ASP A 36 -8.11 -2.89 -18.90
C ASP A 36 -8.77 -1.50 -18.82
N ASP A 37 -9.89 -1.38 -18.11
CA ASP A 37 -10.58 -0.12 -17.88
C ASP A 37 -9.69 0.89 -17.12
N VAL A 38 -8.95 0.42 -16.11
CA VAL A 38 -7.97 1.24 -15.38
C VAL A 38 -6.91 1.78 -16.34
N GLY A 39 -6.32 0.92 -17.18
CA GLY A 39 -5.36 1.32 -18.20
C GLY A 39 -5.96 2.37 -19.16
N GLY A 40 -7.17 2.11 -19.65
CA GLY A 40 -7.90 3.03 -20.53
C GLY A 40 -8.11 4.42 -19.92
N TYR A 41 -8.46 4.50 -18.64
CA TYR A 41 -8.60 5.80 -17.95
C TYR A 41 -7.27 6.53 -17.78
N VAL A 42 -6.17 5.82 -17.51
CA VAL A 42 -4.85 6.43 -17.39
C VAL A 42 -4.38 6.98 -18.75
N GLU A 43 -4.58 6.22 -19.84
CA GLU A 43 -4.28 6.69 -21.19
C GLU A 43 -5.19 7.87 -21.63
N GLU A 44 -6.46 7.88 -21.21
CA GLU A 44 -7.38 8.98 -21.50
C GLU A 44 -6.86 10.31 -20.91
N TYR A 45 -6.18 10.25 -19.76
CA TYR A 45 -5.54 11.43 -19.19
C TYR A 45 -4.43 11.98 -20.09
N GLU A 46 -3.55 11.13 -20.64
CA GLU A 46 -2.48 11.59 -21.54
C GLU A 46 -3.04 12.29 -22.79
N LYS A 47 -4.21 11.84 -23.26
CA LYS A 47 -4.86 12.37 -24.48
C LYS A 47 -5.67 13.65 -24.22
N HIS A 48 -6.33 13.77 -23.07
CA HIS A 48 -7.34 14.82 -22.83
C HIS A 48 -7.07 15.70 -21.60
N GLY A 49 -6.03 15.43 -20.81
CA GLY A 49 -5.54 16.28 -19.72
C GLY A 49 -6.40 16.31 -18.45
N ASN A 50 -7.48 15.51 -18.35
CA ASN A 50 -8.36 15.50 -17.19
C ASN A 50 -7.91 14.51 -16.10
N LEU A 51 -6.75 14.80 -15.49
CA LEU A 51 -6.13 13.92 -14.48
C LEU A 51 -7.10 13.53 -13.36
N ARG A 52 -7.81 14.52 -12.82
CA ARG A 52 -8.71 14.32 -11.68
C ARG A 52 -9.80 13.30 -12.00
N ASN A 53 -10.48 13.43 -13.14
CA ASN A 53 -11.58 12.54 -13.45
C ASN A 53 -11.08 11.14 -13.79
N CYS A 54 -10.04 11.04 -14.61
CA CYS A 54 -9.43 9.77 -15.01
C CYS A 54 -8.94 8.97 -13.79
N VAL A 55 -8.14 9.60 -12.93
CA VAL A 55 -7.59 8.94 -11.73
C VAL A 55 -8.68 8.54 -10.74
N ASN A 56 -9.73 9.36 -10.56
CA ASN A 56 -10.84 8.98 -9.69
C ASN A 56 -11.64 7.78 -10.25
N LYS A 57 -11.87 7.72 -11.57
CA LYS A 57 -12.55 6.58 -12.20
C LYS A 57 -11.71 5.31 -12.06
N ALA A 58 -10.43 5.37 -12.42
CA ALA A 58 -9.50 4.25 -12.28
C ALA A 58 -9.44 3.75 -10.82
N ARG A 59 -9.36 4.67 -9.86
CA ARG A 59 -9.40 4.33 -8.44
C ARG A 59 -10.70 3.62 -8.03
N SER A 60 -11.86 4.12 -8.45
CA SER A 60 -13.14 3.47 -8.14
C SER A 60 -13.25 2.06 -8.73
N VAL A 61 -12.64 1.80 -9.89
CA VAL A 61 -12.57 0.46 -10.46
C VAL A 61 -11.68 -0.45 -9.60
N LEU A 62 -10.52 0.02 -9.15
CA LEU A 62 -9.66 -0.74 -8.23
C LEU A 62 -10.36 -1.05 -6.89
N GLU A 63 -11.15 -0.12 -6.35
CA GLU A 63 -11.95 -0.35 -5.13
C GLU A 63 -12.94 -1.53 -5.30
N ILE A 64 -13.57 -1.65 -6.47
CA ILE A 64 -14.47 -2.77 -6.79
C ILE A 64 -13.67 -4.07 -6.98
N LEU A 65 -12.53 -4.00 -7.66
CA LEU A 65 -11.63 -5.14 -7.84
C LEU A 65 -11.17 -5.72 -6.50
N ILE A 66 -10.77 -4.87 -5.55
CA ILE A 66 -10.40 -5.27 -4.19
C ILE A 66 -11.53 -6.09 -3.55
N VAL A 67 -12.77 -5.61 -3.65
CA VAL A 67 -13.94 -6.30 -3.07
C VAL A 67 -14.18 -7.66 -3.71
N LEU A 68 -14.01 -7.79 -5.03
CA LEU A 68 -14.14 -9.09 -5.70
C LEU A 68 -13.02 -10.05 -5.30
N LEU A 69 -11.78 -9.58 -5.22
CA LEU A 69 -10.65 -10.40 -4.77
C LEU A 69 -10.87 -10.89 -3.34
N GLU A 70 -11.36 -10.04 -2.43
CA GLU A 70 -11.72 -10.44 -1.07
C GLU A 70 -12.80 -11.54 -1.02
N VAL A 71 -13.75 -11.55 -1.98
CA VAL A 71 -14.76 -12.62 -2.08
C VAL A 71 -14.10 -13.94 -2.45
N TYR A 72 -13.20 -13.93 -3.44
CA TYR A 72 -12.51 -15.13 -3.88
C TYR A 72 -11.53 -15.65 -2.82
N VAL A 73 -10.71 -14.79 -2.21
CA VAL A 73 -9.74 -15.15 -1.16
C VAL A 73 -10.38 -15.89 0.03
N LYS A 74 -11.66 -15.65 0.33
CA LYS A 74 -12.40 -16.35 1.39
C LYS A 74 -12.66 -17.83 1.11
N ASP A 75 -12.58 -18.29 -0.13
CA ASP A 75 -12.87 -19.67 -0.54
C ASP A 75 -11.65 -20.35 -1.19
N ARG A 76 -10.68 -20.76 -0.37
CA ARG A 76 -9.38 -21.31 -0.78
C ARG A 76 -9.43 -22.42 -1.84
N ASN A 77 -10.52 -23.18 -1.93
CA ASN A 77 -10.66 -24.30 -2.87
C ASN A 77 -10.93 -23.85 -4.32
N SER A 78 -11.34 -22.59 -4.53
CA SER A 78 -11.73 -22.05 -5.85
C SER A 78 -10.66 -21.14 -6.49
N VAL A 79 -9.57 -20.85 -5.78
CA VAL A 79 -8.78 -19.61 -5.98
C VAL A 79 -7.44 -19.84 -6.67
N GLN A 80 -6.92 -21.06 -6.72
CA GLN A 80 -5.48 -21.21 -6.87
C GLN A 80 -4.89 -20.87 -8.24
N GLN A 81 -5.63 -20.87 -9.35
CA GLN A 81 -4.99 -20.66 -10.66
C GLN A 81 -5.21 -19.23 -11.20
N PHE A 82 -6.45 -18.82 -11.44
CA PHE A 82 -6.71 -17.50 -12.04
C PHE A 82 -6.37 -16.33 -11.11
N TYR A 83 -6.38 -16.51 -9.78
CA TYR A 83 -6.08 -15.42 -8.84
C TYR A 83 -4.67 -14.87 -9.04
N TRP A 84 -3.69 -15.76 -9.20
CA TRP A 84 -2.29 -15.34 -9.39
C TRP A 84 -2.09 -14.71 -10.78
N ASP A 85 -2.84 -15.15 -11.79
CA ASP A 85 -2.86 -14.49 -13.10
C ASP A 85 -3.39 -13.05 -12.99
N ILE A 86 -4.50 -12.85 -12.27
CA ILE A 86 -5.04 -11.50 -12.00
C ILE A 86 -4.06 -10.66 -11.18
N LEU A 87 -3.36 -11.25 -10.22
CA LEU A 87 -2.36 -10.52 -9.43
C LEU A 87 -1.16 -10.09 -10.30
N GLN A 88 -0.72 -10.93 -11.23
CA GLN A 88 0.32 -10.56 -12.20
C GLN A 88 -0.15 -9.44 -13.13
N GLN A 89 -1.37 -9.54 -13.67
CA GLN A 89 -1.97 -8.45 -14.46
C GLN A 89 -2.04 -7.16 -13.65
N THR A 90 -2.37 -7.25 -12.36
CA THR A 90 -2.43 -6.11 -11.44
C THR A 90 -1.03 -5.48 -11.26
N LEU A 91 0.03 -6.28 -11.11
CA LEU A 91 1.40 -5.79 -11.07
C LEU A 91 1.77 -5.04 -12.37
N THR A 92 1.46 -5.62 -13.53
CA THR A 92 1.67 -4.99 -14.83
C THR A 92 0.91 -3.66 -14.94
N SER A 93 -0.37 -3.65 -14.56
CA SER A 93 -1.20 -2.44 -14.54
C SER A 93 -0.62 -1.36 -13.63
N CYS A 94 -0.14 -1.74 -12.44
CA CYS A 94 0.50 -0.83 -11.49
C CYS A 94 1.80 -0.24 -12.07
N SER A 95 2.68 -1.07 -12.64
CA SER A 95 3.92 -0.61 -13.26
C SER A 95 3.66 0.35 -14.43
N SER A 96 2.70 0.04 -15.30
CA SER A 96 2.28 0.94 -16.38
C SER A 96 1.68 2.24 -15.87
N SER A 97 0.83 2.17 -14.85
CA SER A 97 0.26 3.38 -14.21
C SER A 97 1.35 4.25 -13.58
N MET A 98 2.36 3.64 -12.97
CA MET A 98 3.50 4.34 -12.37
C MET A 98 4.44 4.96 -13.40
N SER A 99 4.59 4.37 -14.59
CA SER A 99 5.41 4.97 -15.66
C SER A 99 4.72 6.17 -16.28
N GLN A 100 3.40 6.09 -16.51
CA GLN A 100 2.61 7.16 -17.13
C GLN A 100 2.32 8.33 -16.18
N LEU A 101 1.87 8.04 -14.95
CA LEU A 101 1.51 9.08 -13.97
C LEU A 101 2.65 9.44 -13.03
N GLY A 102 3.78 8.77 -13.14
CA GLY A 102 4.84 8.85 -12.15
C GLY A 102 5.48 10.22 -11.99
N SER A 103 5.51 11.04 -13.03
CA SER A 103 6.06 12.39 -12.93
C SER A 103 5.09 13.37 -12.26
N GLU A 104 3.82 13.00 -12.07
CA GLU A 104 2.77 13.90 -11.57
C GLU A 104 2.80 14.00 -10.03
N PRO A 105 3.17 15.15 -9.44
CA PRO A 105 3.23 15.34 -7.99
C PRO A 105 1.82 15.60 -7.42
N SER A 106 0.91 14.65 -7.64
CA SER A 106 -0.51 14.77 -7.31
C SER A 106 -0.89 13.83 -6.16
N PHE A 107 -1.49 14.41 -5.11
CA PHE A 107 -2.08 13.65 -4.01
C PHE A 107 -3.05 12.57 -4.52
N ARG A 108 -3.78 12.85 -5.60
CA ARG A 108 -4.75 11.90 -6.18
C ARG A 108 -4.07 10.70 -6.82
N VAL A 109 -2.94 10.94 -7.49
CA VAL A 109 -2.16 9.87 -8.12
C VAL A 109 -1.58 8.96 -7.04
N GLY A 110 -1.02 9.52 -5.96
CA GLY A 110 -0.56 8.73 -4.82
C GLY A 110 -1.68 7.89 -4.18
N MET A 111 -2.88 8.46 -4.01
CA MET A 111 -4.05 7.72 -3.51
C MET A 111 -4.43 6.56 -4.43
N PHE A 112 -4.55 6.81 -5.73
CA PHE A 112 -4.87 5.79 -6.73
C PHE A 112 -3.84 4.67 -6.76
N LEU A 113 -2.55 4.99 -6.84
CA LEU A 113 -1.49 3.97 -6.88
C LEU A 113 -1.44 3.16 -5.59
N SER A 114 -1.78 3.77 -4.44
CA SER A 114 -1.83 3.06 -3.17
C SER A 114 -2.96 2.02 -3.04
N GLU A 115 -3.99 2.07 -3.90
CA GLU A 115 -5.03 1.02 -3.93
C GLU A 115 -4.45 -0.32 -4.40
N TYR A 116 -3.45 -0.31 -5.29
CA TYR A 116 -2.73 -1.53 -5.68
C TYR A 116 -2.08 -2.23 -4.48
N CYS A 117 -1.58 -1.46 -3.49
CA CYS A 117 -1.02 -2.02 -2.26
C CYS A 117 -2.07 -2.84 -1.47
N ILE A 118 -3.34 -2.42 -1.50
CA ILE A 118 -4.43 -3.16 -0.86
C ILE A 118 -4.68 -4.47 -1.59
N ILE A 119 -4.69 -4.45 -2.93
CA ILE A 119 -4.81 -5.67 -3.74
C ILE A 119 -3.68 -6.64 -3.42
N PHE A 120 -2.42 -6.18 -3.43
CA PHE A 120 -1.27 -7.03 -3.11
C PHE A 120 -1.34 -7.63 -1.70
N SER A 121 -1.92 -6.91 -0.75
CA SER A 121 -2.10 -7.39 0.63
C SER A 121 -3.02 -8.62 0.70
N THR A 122 -3.98 -8.74 -0.22
CA THR A 122 -4.89 -9.91 -0.26
C THR A 122 -4.17 -11.21 -0.64
N ALA A 123 -3.01 -11.12 -1.31
CA ALA A 123 -2.23 -12.28 -1.75
C ALA A 123 -1.34 -12.85 -0.65
N VAL A 124 -0.91 -12.01 0.29
CA VAL A 124 0.08 -12.37 1.32
C VAL A 124 -0.36 -13.60 2.14
N PRO A 125 -1.61 -13.70 2.65
CA PRO A 125 -2.04 -14.86 3.43
C PRO A 125 -2.27 -16.14 2.60
N LEU A 126 -2.25 -16.03 1.26
CA LEU A 126 -2.42 -17.13 0.32
C LEU A 126 -1.10 -17.64 -0.23
N ALA A 127 0.00 -16.93 0.01
CA ALA A 127 1.29 -17.25 -0.57
C ALA A 127 1.84 -18.57 -0.04
N GLU A 128 2.33 -19.39 -0.97
CA GLU A 128 3.06 -20.63 -0.73
C GLU A 128 4.44 -20.49 -1.38
N SER A 129 5.33 -21.47 -1.18
CA SER A 129 6.72 -21.41 -1.68
C SER A 129 6.82 -21.04 -3.17
N GLN A 130 5.88 -21.51 -4.00
CA GLN A 130 5.85 -21.22 -5.44
C GLN A 130 5.44 -19.77 -5.79
N HIS A 131 4.81 -19.06 -4.86
CA HIS A 131 4.30 -17.70 -5.06
C HIS A 131 5.23 -16.61 -4.50
N LEU A 132 6.33 -16.99 -3.84
CA LEU A 132 7.22 -16.05 -3.14
C LEU A 132 7.82 -14.99 -4.08
N ASN A 133 8.12 -15.34 -5.33
CA ASN A 133 8.60 -14.37 -6.32
C ASN A 133 7.58 -13.24 -6.56
N ILE A 134 6.30 -13.59 -6.67
CA ILE A 134 5.23 -12.60 -6.90
C ILE A 134 5.07 -11.68 -5.68
N ILE A 135 5.14 -12.23 -4.46
CA ILE A 135 5.11 -11.43 -3.22
C ILE A 135 6.32 -10.50 -3.12
N SER A 136 7.50 -10.95 -3.57
CA SER A 136 8.71 -10.12 -3.64
C SER A 136 8.52 -8.93 -4.60
N LEU A 137 7.98 -9.18 -5.79
CA LEU A 137 7.65 -8.12 -6.75
C LEU A 137 6.65 -7.12 -6.16
N CYS A 138 5.60 -7.60 -5.50
CA CYS A 138 4.64 -6.75 -4.79
C CYS A 138 5.35 -5.85 -3.76
N ALA A 139 6.24 -6.41 -2.94
CA ALA A 139 6.98 -5.65 -1.92
C ALA A 139 7.89 -4.58 -2.53
N THR A 140 8.54 -4.86 -3.65
CA THR A 140 9.35 -3.89 -4.39
C THR A 140 8.47 -2.76 -4.91
N THR A 141 7.36 -3.07 -5.58
CA THR A 141 6.41 -2.07 -6.10
C THR A 141 5.83 -1.19 -4.98
N VAL A 142 5.44 -1.78 -3.85
CA VAL A 142 4.93 -1.02 -2.69
C VAL A 142 6.00 -0.08 -2.13
N SER A 143 7.26 -0.53 -2.07
CA SER A 143 8.39 0.31 -1.63
C SER A 143 8.60 1.50 -2.56
N GLU A 144 8.49 1.29 -3.88
CA GLU A 144 8.61 2.37 -4.87
C GLU A 144 7.47 3.39 -4.75
N ILE A 145 6.22 2.94 -4.60
CA ILE A 145 5.07 3.82 -4.35
C ILE A 145 5.30 4.64 -3.07
N MET A 146 5.74 3.99 -1.99
CA MET A 146 5.98 4.64 -0.71
C MET A 146 7.10 5.69 -0.80
N ARG A 147 8.20 5.40 -1.52
CA ARG A 147 9.30 6.34 -1.77
C ARG A 147 8.88 7.52 -2.64
N LYS A 148 7.97 7.30 -3.58
CA LYS A 148 7.53 8.30 -4.54
C LYS A 148 6.51 9.28 -3.96
N TYR A 149 5.64 8.78 -3.08
CA TYR A 149 4.55 9.56 -2.48
C TYR A 149 4.73 9.75 -0.97
N THR A 150 5.95 10.04 -0.53
CA THR A 150 6.32 10.21 0.89
C THR A 150 5.55 11.33 1.61
N ALA A 151 5.07 12.34 0.88
CA ALA A 151 4.26 13.41 1.44
C ALA A 151 2.75 13.08 1.51
N ASN A 152 2.33 11.91 0.99
CA ASN A 152 0.93 11.49 0.99
C ASN A 152 0.70 10.45 2.10
N GLU A 153 0.31 10.94 3.28
CA GLU A 153 0.07 10.10 4.47
C GLU A 153 -0.93 8.96 4.20
N SER A 154 -1.99 9.24 3.44
CA SER A 154 -3.02 8.23 3.14
C SER A 154 -2.48 7.13 2.22
N ALA A 155 -1.65 7.47 1.24
CA ALA A 155 -0.96 6.49 0.41
C ALA A 155 0.04 5.66 1.22
N ILE A 156 0.83 6.32 2.09
CA ILE A 156 1.77 5.64 3.00
C ILE A 156 1.07 4.64 3.90
N VAL A 157 -0.08 4.99 4.48
CA VAL A 157 -0.85 4.08 5.34
C VAL A 157 -1.20 2.80 4.60
N ASN A 158 -1.59 2.86 3.32
CA ASN A 158 -1.88 1.68 2.53
C ASN A 158 -0.61 0.84 2.23
N CYS A 159 0.53 1.48 1.96
CA CYS A 159 1.81 0.77 1.84
C CYS A 159 2.21 0.07 3.16
N LEU A 160 2.04 0.74 4.30
CA LEU A 160 2.35 0.17 5.61
C LEU A 160 1.45 -1.01 5.97
N LYS A 161 0.16 -0.98 5.59
CA LYS A 161 -0.75 -2.12 5.77
C LYS A 161 -0.27 -3.37 5.02
N PHE A 162 0.26 -3.21 3.81
CA PHE A 162 0.85 -4.31 3.07
C PHE A 162 2.01 -4.94 3.85
N PHE A 163 2.97 -4.13 4.30
CA PHE A 163 4.11 -4.65 5.07
C PHE A 163 3.69 -5.25 6.41
N ALA A 164 2.75 -4.64 7.12
CA ALA A 164 2.18 -5.22 8.34
C ALA A 164 1.57 -6.60 8.09
N THR A 165 0.93 -6.81 6.94
CA THR A 165 0.41 -8.12 6.55
C THR A 165 1.56 -9.11 6.30
N VAL A 166 2.63 -8.69 5.60
CA VAL A 166 3.83 -9.51 5.37
C VAL A 166 4.49 -9.94 6.68
N PHE A 167 4.63 -9.02 7.66
CA PHE A 167 5.26 -9.33 8.95
C PHE A 167 4.42 -10.21 9.87
N THR A 168 3.10 -10.24 9.69
CA THR A 168 2.19 -10.99 10.57
C THR A 168 1.87 -12.39 10.06
N VAL A 169 2.11 -12.66 8.77
CA VAL A 169 1.85 -13.97 8.16
C VAL A 169 3.03 -14.91 8.39
N SER A 170 2.84 -15.91 9.25
CA SER A 170 3.87 -16.86 9.67
C SER A 170 4.31 -17.87 8.59
N THR A 171 3.61 -17.93 7.46
CA THR A 171 3.94 -18.85 6.35
C THR A 171 5.01 -18.31 5.42
N LEU A 172 5.37 -17.02 5.52
CA LEU A 172 6.41 -16.42 4.70
C LEU A 172 7.80 -16.65 5.29
N PRO A 173 8.85 -16.82 4.46
CA PRO A 173 10.23 -16.92 4.92
C PRO A 173 10.66 -15.67 5.70
N ALA A 174 11.57 -15.84 6.67
CA ALA A 174 12.10 -14.75 7.48
C ALA A 174 12.78 -13.64 6.66
N GLU A 175 13.25 -13.94 5.45
CA GLU A 175 13.80 -12.96 4.49
C GLU A 175 12.78 -11.88 4.08
N PHE A 176 11.48 -12.16 4.18
CA PHE A 176 10.42 -11.18 3.97
C PHE A 176 10.20 -10.28 5.18
N THR A 177 10.75 -10.66 6.33
CA THR A 177 10.68 -9.89 7.58
C THR A 177 11.92 -9.02 7.83
N VAL A 178 12.85 -8.94 6.87
CA VAL A 178 13.99 -8.00 6.90
C VAL A 178 13.48 -6.59 7.21
N PRO A 179 14.16 -5.82 8.09
CA PRO A 179 13.66 -4.53 8.56
C PRO A 179 13.26 -3.63 7.39
N LEU A 180 12.01 -3.16 7.41
CA LEU A 180 11.46 -2.23 6.41
C LEU A 180 12.36 -1.01 6.20
N ALA A 181 13.06 -0.58 7.25
CA ALA A 181 14.03 0.50 7.22
C ALA A 181 15.22 0.25 6.27
N GLU A 182 15.72 -0.98 6.17
CA GLU A 182 16.77 -1.36 5.22
C GLU A 182 16.23 -1.36 3.79
N ARG A 183 15.03 -1.93 3.57
CA ARG A 183 14.38 -1.96 2.25
C ARG A 183 14.02 -0.58 1.71
N LEU A 184 13.69 0.36 2.60
CA LEU A 184 13.34 1.72 2.26
C LEU A 184 14.55 2.68 2.24
N GLY A 185 15.75 2.24 2.62
CA GLY A 185 16.94 3.10 2.73
C GLY A 185 16.81 4.18 3.81
N ILE A 186 16.00 3.94 4.86
CA ILE A 186 15.70 4.93 5.91
C ILE A 186 16.90 5.13 6.85
N LEU A 187 17.79 4.13 6.98
CA LEU A 187 18.97 4.19 7.84
C LEU A 187 20.19 4.84 7.19
N GLU A 188 20.09 5.29 5.93
CA GLU A 188 21.15 6.05 5.27
C GLU A 188 21.15 7.51 5.79
N GLU A 189 22.32 8.15 5.88
CA GLU A 189 22.52 9.51 6.42
C GLU A 189 21.64 10.60 5.73
N ASN A 190 21.00 10.26 4.60
CA ASN A 190 20.05 11.10 3.86
C ASN A 190 18.65 10.46 3.84
N SER A 191 18.10 10.08 5.00
CA SER A 191 16.79 9.43 5.06
C SER A 191 15.69 10.30 4.43
N PHE A 192 15.00 9.76 3.42
CA PHE A 192 13.91 10.45 2.70
C PHE A 192 12.62 10.63 3.52
N PHE A 193 12.56 10.04 4.71
CA PHE A 193 11.44 10.16 5.61
C PHE A 193 11.85 11.00 6.82
N PRO A 194 11.23 12.17 7.06
CA PRO A 194 11.48 12.94 8.28
C PRO A 194 10.74 12.28 9.45
N PHE A 195 11.11 11.05 9.81
CA PHE A 195 10.70 10.47 11.08
C PHE A 195 11.64 11.01 12.15
N THR A 196 11.25 12.10 12.81
CA THR A 196 11.82 12.40 14.12
C THR A 196 11.40 11.29 15.06
N LEU A 197 12.31 10.33 15.32
CA LEU A 197 12.19 9.39 16.42
C LEU A 197 12.19 10.19 17.73
N SER A 198 11.01 10.68 18.15
CA SER A 198 10.81 11.22 19.49
C SER A 198 10.63 10.06 20.48
N GLY A 199 11.62 9.18 20.54
CA GLY A 199 11.78 8.21 21.62
C GLY A 199 12.86 8.75 22.54
N SER A 200 12.48 9.41 23.63
CA SER A 200 13.43 9.90 24.62
C SER A 200 14.20 8.73 25.24
N SER A 201 15.47 8.57 24.86
CA SER A 201 16.45 7.82 25.63
C SER A 201 16.88 8.67 26.84
N ARG A 202 16.06 8.70 27.89
CA ARG A 202 16.55 9.05 29.23
C ARG A 202 17.10 7.78 29.89
N THR A 203 18.30 7.39 29.50
CA THR A 203 19.21 6.65 30.38
C THR A 203 20.31 7.61 30.81
N SER A 204 19.99 8.38 31.86
CA SER A 204 20.99 9.16 32.60
C SER A 204 21.89 8.21 33.37
N ILE A 205 23.07 7.90 32.82
CA ILE A 205 24.22 7.48 33.61
C ILE A 205 25.09 8.73 33.75
N LEU A 206 24.93 9.44 34.86
CA LEU A 206 25.86 10.49 35.29
C LEU A 206 27.07 9.81 35.94
N PRO A 207 28.31 10.14 35.57
CA PRO A 207 29.42 9.99 36.49
C PRO A 207 29.44 11.19 37.44
N TYR A 208 29.57 10.86 38.72
CA TYR A 208 29.90 11.76 39.82
C TYR A 208 31.07 12.68 39.47
N SER A 209 30.91 13.98 39.70
CA SER A 209 32.01 14.84 40.14
C SER A 209 31.51 15.89 41.14
N HIS A 210 32.09 15.82 42.33
CA HIS A 210 31.93 16.74 43.44
C HIS A 210 32.39 18.16 43.05
N GLY A 211 31.60 19.17 43.40
CA GLY A 211 31.98 20.58 43.36
C GLY A 211 31.01 21.40 44.19
N LEU A 212 31.36 21.59 45.46
CA LEU A 212 30.60 22.31 46.48
C LEU A 212 30.45 23.81 46.16
N SER A 213 29.23 24.32 46.42
CA SER A 213 28.83 25.59 47.08
C SER A 213 29.45 26.93 46.59
N HIS A 214 28.78 28.09 46.60
CA HIS A 214 27.59 28.60 47.25
C HIS A 214 27.00 29.77 46.43
N SER A 215 25.67 29.83 46.37
CA SER A 215 24.80 31.01 46.41
C SER A 215 25.45 32.38 46.73
N ALA A 216 25.11 33.43 45.95
CA ALA A 216 24.22 34.52 46.40
C ALA A 216 24.09 35.66 45.37
N TYR A 217 22.84 36.10 45.13
CA TYR A 217 22.34 37.50 45.06
C TYR A 217 23.38 38.62 44.83
N THR A 218 23.21 39.63 43.97
CA THR A 218 22.10 40.62 43.90
C THR A 218 22.44 41.70 42.85
N LYS A 219 21.40 42.43 42.36
CA LYS A 219 21.40 43.83 41.83
C LYS A 219 22.11 44.09 40.48
N ALA A 220 21.42 44.53 39.43
CA ALA A 220 20.73 45.83 39.19
C ALA A 220 21.70 46.99 38.92
N GLU A 221 21.37 47.75 37.86
CA GLU A 221 22.00 49.00 37.33
C GLU A 221 23.29 48.76 36.53
N ALA A 222 23.53 49.35 35.36
CA ALA A 222 22.93 50.43 34.60
C ALA A 222 23.04 50.13 33.09
#